data_AF-A0A6M1YRR3-F1
#
_entry.id   AF-A0A6M1YRR3-F1
#
_cell.length_a   1.000
_cell.length_b   1.000
_cell.length_c   1.000
_cell.angle_alpha   90.00
_cell.angle_beta   90.00
_cell.angle_gamma   90.00
#
_symmetry.space_group_name_H-M   'P 1'
#
loop_
_entity.id
_entity.type
_entity.pdbx_description
1 polymer ?
#
loop_
_entity_poly.entity_id
_entity_poly.type
_entity_poly.pdbx_seq_one_letter_code
_entity_poly.pdbx_strand_id
1 'polypeptide(L)'
;MDSLIVLNTGSSSMKFSIFSIHGNEMKREYSGSVTGLSDKPHIKIIKESSAKEIDEDLKVAGDSNTYVKQTLHFILDWTKQK
;
A
#
# COMPACT_ATOMS: atom_id res chain seq x y z
N MET A 1 -6.39 17.37 7.20
CA MET A 1 -6.75 16.04 7.71
C MET A 1 -5.53 15.21 7.52
N ASP A 2 -4.97 14.73 8.63
CA ASP A 2 -3.63 14.14 8.60
C ASP A 2 -3.76 12.63 8.45
N SER A 3 -2.81 12.04 7.74
CA SER A 3 -2.78 10.61 7.48
C SER A 3 -1.42 10.05 7.83
N LEU A 4 -1.41 8.87 8.46
CA LEU A 4 -0.20 8.13 8.76
C LEU A 4 -0.19 6.84 7.94
N ILE A 5 0.92 6.62 7.24
CA ILE A 5 1.20 5.36 6.57
C ILE A 5 2.25 4.62 7.38
N VAL A 6 1.93 3.40 7.78
CA VAL A 6 2.86 2.48 8.44
C VAL A 6 3.27 1.43 7.42
N LEU A 7 4.58 1.25 7.23
CA LEU A 7 5.16 0.28 6.30
C LEU A 7 5.99 -0.75 7.07
N ASN A 8 5.85 -2.01 6.70
CA ASN A 8 6.73 -3.10 7.13
C ASN A 8 7.27 -3.79 5.87
N THR A 9 8.56 -3.66 5.63
CA THR A 9 9.22 -4.13 4.42
C THR A 9 10.13 -5.32 4.71
N GLY A 10 9.92 -6.41 3.98
CA GLY A 10 10.85 -7.53 3.88
C GLY A 10 11.61 -7.49 2.55
N SER A 11 12.44 -8.51 2.30
CA SER A 11 13.24 -8.61 1.07
C SER A 11 12.42 -8.82 -0.21
N SER A 12 11.23 -9.40 -0.11
CA SER A 12 10.36 -9.73 -1.25
C SER A 12 8.90 -9.31 -1.07
N SER A 13 8.57 -8.62 0.02
CA SER A 13 7.20 -8.21 0.32
C SER A 13 7.15 -6.92 1.14
N MET A 14 6.00 -6.25 1.08
CA MET A 14 5.69 -5.06 1.86
C MET A 14 4.30 -5.21 2.44
N LYS A 15 4.12 -4.97 3.74
CA LYS A 15 2.81 -4.79 4.35
C LYS A 15 2.65 -3.33 4.72
N PHE A 16 1.42 -2.82 4.61
CA PHE A 16 1.14 -1.45 4.98
C PHE A 16 -0.22 -1.27 5.63
N SER A 17 -0.37 -0.18 6.36
CA SER A 17 -1.64 0.29 6.91
C SER A 17 -1.72 1.80 6.83
N ILE A 18 -2.91 2.31 6.52
CA ILE A 18 -3.17 3.74 6.39
C ILE A 18 -4.19 4.13 7.45
N PHE A 19 -3.82 5.13 8.24
CA PHE A 19 -4.63 5.65 9.33
C PHE A 19 -5.06 7.08 9.04
N SER A 20 -6.33 7.39 9.31
CA SER A 20 -6.83 8.76 9.42
C SER A 20 -6.59 9.26 10.84
N ILE A 21 -6.11 10.51 10.96
CA ILE A 21 -5.86 11.17 12.24
C ILE A 21 -6.83 12.35 12.38
N HIS A 22 -7.63 12.31 13.43
CA HIS A 22 -8.60 13.35 13.80
C HIS A 22 -8.41 13.74 15.26
N GLY A 23 -7.72 14.86 15.50
CA GLY A 23 -7.34 15.25 16.87
C GLY A 23 -6.45 14.19 17.51
N ASN A 24 -6.92 13.58 18.60
CA ASN A 24 -6.21 12.52 19.31
C ASN A 24 -6.65 11.10 18.91
N GLU A 25 -7.55 10.97 17.94
CA GLU A 25 -8.02 9.68 17.46
C GLU A 25 -7.30 9.27 16.18
N MET A 26 -6.81 8.03 16.18
CA MET A 26 -6.22 7.39 15.01
C MET A 26 -7.07 6.19 14.63
N LYS A 27 -7.59 6.19 13.40
CA LYS A 27 -8.43 5.11 12.89
C LYS A 27 -7.81 4.52 11.63
N ARG A 28 -7.62 3.21 11.62
CA ARG A 28 -7.18 2.50 10.42
C ARG A 28 -8.30 2.51 9.40
N GLU A 29 -8.04 3.07 8.23
CA GLU A 29 -9.00 3.09 7.12
C GLU A 29 -8.71 1.96 6.13
N TYR A 30 -7.42 1.63 5.98
CA TYR A 30 -6.97 0.63 5.01
C TYR A 30 -5.84 -0.23 5.56
N SER A 31 -5.82 -1.48 5.12
CA SER A 31 -4.70 -2.40 5.25
C SER A 31 -4.31 -2.93 3.87
N GLY A 32 -3.05 -3.27 3.67
CA GLY A 32 -2.59 -3.74 2.39
C GLY A 32 -1.29 -4.52 2.44
N SER A 33 -1.04 -5.23 1.35
CA SER A 33 0.18 -6.00 1.16
C SER A 33 0.59 -6.02 -0.29
N VAL A 34 1.90 -6.08 -0.52
CA VAL A 34 2.52 -6.30 -1.80
C VAL A 34 3.41 -7.52 -1.70
N THR A 35 3.18 -8.50 -2.56
CA THR A 35 4.00 -9.71 -2.73
C THR A 35 4.72 -9.64 -4.07
N GLY A 36 5.74 -10.48 -4.28
CA GLY A 36 6.49 -10.48 -5.54
C GLY A 36 7.26 -9.18 -5.79
N LEU A 37 7.68 -8.48 -4.73
CA LEU A 37 8.28 -7.15 -4.83
C LEU A 37 9.60 -7.14 -5.64
N SER A 38 10.23 -8.31 -5.78
CA SER A 38 11.49 -8.50 -6.51
C SER A 38 11.31 -8.91 -7.97
N ASP A 39 10.13 -9.37 -8.39
CA ASP A 39 9.89 -9.97 -9.71
C ASP A 39 8.62 -9.44 -10.40
N LYS A 40 7.45 -9.66 -9.82
CA LYS A 40 6.13 -9.31 -10.35
C LYS A 40 5.26 -8.84 -9.19
N PRO A 41 5.36 -7.55 -8.83
CA PRO A 41 4.65 -7.03 -7.67
C PRO A 41 3.14 -7.18 -7.83
N HIS A 42 2.51 -7.77 -6.83
CA HIS A 42 1.08 -7.98 -6.77
C HIS A 42 0.56 -7.28 -5.51
N ILE A 43 -0.42 -6.39 -5.67
CA ILE A 43 -0.94 -5.56 -4.58
C ILE A 43 -2.34 -5.98 -4.17
N LYS A 44 -2.53 -6.05 -2.86
CA LYS A 44 -3.82 -6.21 -2.21
C LYS A 44 -4.09 -5.04 -1.27
N ILE A 45 -5.25 -4.40 -1.37
CA ILE A 45 -5.68 -3.31 -0.47
C ILE A 45 -7.12 -3.57 -0.02
N ILE A 46 -7.34 -3.54 1.28
CA ILE A 46 -8.63 -3.76 1.93
C ILE A 46 -9.02 -2.49 2.66
N LYS A 47 -10.26 -2.03 2.47
CA LYS A 47 -10.84 -0.94 3.27
C LYS A 47 -11.51 -1.54 4.50
N GLU A 48 -11.11 -1.13 5.70
CA GLU A 48 -11.62 -1.73 6.95
C GLU A 48 -13.14 -1.60 7.09
N SER A 49 -13.74 -0.54 6.55
CA SER A 49 -15.18 -0.29 6.65
C SER A 49 -16.02 -0.94 5.54
N SER A 50 -15.43 -1.68 4.59
CA SER A 50 -16.16 -2.24 3.45
C SER A 50 -15.50 -3.49 2.88
N ALA A 51 -16.26 -4.37 2.23
CA ALA A 51 -15.69 -5.49 1.48
C ALA A 51 -14.95 -5.09 0.18
N LYS A 52 -14.69 -3.79 -0.05
CA LYS A 52 -14.01 -3.33 -1.26
C LYS A 52 -12.53 -3.64 -1.14
N GLU A 53 -12.08 -4.44 -2.10
CA GLU A 53 -10.72 -4.93 -2.21
C GLU A 53 -10.14 -4.52 -3.57
N ILE A 54 -8.89 -4.09 -3.57
CA ILE A 54 -8.05 -4.09 -4.76
C ILE A 54 -7.16 -5.32 -4.64
N ASP A 55 -7.09 -6.12 -5.70
CA ASP A 55 -6.29 -7.34 -5.77
C ASP A 55 -5.85 -7.47 -7.24
N GLU A 56 -4.64 -6.98 -7.55
CA GLU A 56 -4.15 -6.89 -8.93
C GLU A 56 -2.63 -6.93 -9.04
N ASP A 57 -2.15 -7.41 -10.19
CA ASP A 57 -0.75 -7.31 -10.56
C ASP A 57 -0.40 -5.86 -10.94
N LEU A 58 0.64 -5.30 -10.32
CA LEU A 58 1.16 -4.01 -10.70
C LEU A 58 1.89 -4.14 -12.05
N LYS A 59 1.45 -3.35 -13.03
CA LYS A 59 2.10 -3.25 -14.34
C LYS A 59 3.32 -2.36 -14.25
N VAL A 60 4.36 -2.86 -13.60
CA VAL A 60 5.64 -2.18 -13.41
C VAL A 60 6.71 -2.85 -14.28
N ALA A 61 7.62 -2.03 -14.82
CA ALA A 61 8.72 -2.50 -15.65
C ALA A 61 10.05 -2.07 -15.03
N GLY A 62 11.05 -2.95 -15.05
CA GLY A 62 12.39 -2.67 -14.55
C GLY A 62 12.99 -3.84 -13.77
N ASP A 63 13.81 -3.49 -12.78
CA ASP A 63 14.42 -4.41 -11.83
C ASP A 63 13.78 -4.33 -10.43
N SER A 64 14.26 -5.14 -9.50
CA SER A 64 13.73 -5.19 -8.13
C SER A 64 13.78 -3.83 -7.41
N ASN A 65 14.82 -3.00 -7.62
CA ASN A 65 14.89 -1.66 -7.02
C ASN A 65 13.82 -0.74 -7.61
N THR A 66 13.60 -0.84 -8.92
CA THR A 66 12.56 -0.10 -9.64
C THR A 66 11.17 -0.50 -9.15
N TYR A 67 10.93 -1.79 -8.91
CA TYR A 67 9.66 -2.31 -8.42
C TYR A 67 9.30 -1.79 -7.03
N VAL A 68 10.26 -1.77 -6.09
CA VAL A 68 10.04 -1.19 -4.75
C VAL A 68 9.62 0.27 -4.86
N LYS A 69 10.36 1.06 -5.65
CA LYS A 69 10.10 2.49 -5.83
C LYS A 69 8.74 2.74 -6.47
N GLN A 70 8.43 2.04 -7.57
CA GLN A 70 7.15 2.18 -8.27
C GLN A 70 5.96 1.72 -7.42
N THR A 71 6.13 0.66 -6.62
CA THR A 71 5.13 0.22 -5.65
C THR A 71 4.85 1.30 -4.60
N LEU A 72 5.88 1.92 -4.05
CA LEU A 72 5.70 2.99 -3.07
C LEU A 72 4.98 4.20 -3.69
N HIS A 73 5.36 4.58 -4.92
CA HIS A 73 4.65 5.63 -5.66
C HIS A 73 3.19 5.28 -5.91
N PHE A 74 2.88 4.04 -6.30
CA PHE A 74 1.52 3.57 -6.46
C PHE A 74 0.71 3.74 -5.17
N ILE A 75 1.23 3.28 -4.02
CA ILE A 75 0.54 3.40 -2.73
C ILE A 75 0.27 4.88 -2.41
N LEU A 76 1.27 5.75 -2.56
CA LEU A 76 1.12 7.18 -2.28
C LEU A 76 0.09 7.84 -3.20
N ASP A 77 0.16 7.60 -4.50
CA ASP A 77 -0.77 8.21 -5.45
C ASP A 77 -2.19 7.65 -5.29
N TRP A 78 -2.32 6.36 -4.97
CA TRP A 78 -3.59 5.75 -4.62
C TRP A 78 -4.21 6.41 -3.38
N THR A 79 -3.43 6.68 -2.34
CA THR A 79 -3.93 7.36 -1.12
C THR A 79 -4.39 8.79 -1.36
N LYS A 80 -3.82 9.50 -2.33
CA LYS A 80 -4.26 10.87 -2.68
C LYS A 80 -5.62 10.91 -3.39
N GLN A 81 -6.04 9.79 -3.98
CA GLN A 81 -7.30 9.67 -4.74
C GLN A 81 -8.45 9.07 -3.91
N LYS A 82 -8.30 8.99 -2.58
CA LYS A 82 -9.27 8.41 -1.66
C LYS A 82 -9.69 9.46 -0.65
#